data_AF-A0A1E8GKJ9-F1
#
_entry.id   AF-A0A1E8GKJ9-F1
#
_cell.length_a   1.000
_cell.length_b   1.000
_cell.length_c   1.000
_cell.angle_alpha   90.00
_cell.angle_beta   90.00
_cell.angle_gamma   90.00
#
_symmetry.space_group_name_H-M   'P 1'
#
loop_
_entity.id
_entity.type
_entity.pdbx_description
1 polymer ?
#
loop_
_entity_poly.entity_id
_entity_poly.type
_entity_poly.pdbx_seq_one_letter_code
_entity_poly.pdbx_strand_id
1 'polypeptide(L)'
;MKKEILIEFIKDLLSYYDKGYLGGFIMPEDNNPKLQKNDTNNTLYFTLPMALNYQRNSFKLWEAANKTYHDPETNDVFLPEKVISMSLDDLRYKLTKYKVALQSNKQIDIWKRLCETIQEEFDGKIENMFSDNEYNILLIKEHINQNKKKYPYLSGPKIMNYWLFVLSKYTDLKFKKLENISIIPDTHIIQSSIKLGIIEDSEINKNNIRQIVAERWEELLYDTPYIPSDLHTPLWLWSRANFIDIKNKEGITYEF
;
A
#
# COMPACT_ATOMS: atom_id res chain seq x y z
N MET A 1 -29.97 1.60 0.96
CA MET A 1 -29.29 2.12 2.15
C MET A 1 -29.05 3.62 1.97
N LYS A 2 -29.33 4.46 2.97
CA LYS A 2 -29.12 5.91 2.82
C LYS A 2 -27.63 6.19 2.91
N LYS A 3 -27.01 6.63 1.79
CA LYS A 3 -25.60 7.07 1.69
C LYS A 3 -25.18 7.90 2.92
N GLU A 4 -26.05 8.77 3.39
CA GLU A 4 -25.89 9.59 4.62
C GLU A 4 -25.43 8.78 5.85
N ILE A 5 -26.07 7.65 6.15
CA ILE A 5 -25.75 6.83 7.34
C ILE A 5 -24.33 6.26 7.23
N LEU A 6 -23.95 5.78 6.05
CA LEU A 6 -22.59 5.28 5.81
C LEU A 6 -21.55 6.39 5.95
N ILE A 7 -21.85 7.58 5.44
CA ILE A 7 -20.95 8.74 5.55
C ILE A 7 -20.78 9.17 7.00
N GLU A 8 -21.85 9.15 7.80
CA GLU A 8 -21.76 9.39 9.25
C GLU A 8 -20.93 8.32 9.96
N PHE A 9 -21.15 7.04 9.63
CA PHE A 9 -20.33 5.96 10.18
C PHE A 9 -18.85 6.12 9.83
N ILE A 10 -18.52 6.46 8.58
CA ILE A 10 -17.13 6.69 8.15
C ILE A 10 -16.48 7.81 8.96
N LYS A 11 -17.22 8.89 9.21
CA LYS A 11 -16.76 9.99 10.05
C LYS A 11 -16.41 9.53 11.46
N ASP A 12 -17.30 8.75 12.07
CA ASP A 12 -17.13 8.30 13.44
C ASP A 12 -16.07 7.19 13.55
N LEU A 13 -15.95 6.32 12.53
CA LEU A 13 -14.86 5.35 12.41
C LEU A 13 -13.49 6.06 12.35
N LEU A 14 -13.37 7.12 11.54
CA LEU A 14 -12.15 7.94 11.50
C LEU A 14 -11.87 8.58 12.86
N SER A 15 -12.89 9.11 13.54
CA SER A 15 -12.70 9.63 14.90
C SER A 15 -12.23 8.57 15.90
N TYR A 16 -12.75 7.34 15.81
CA TYR A 16 -12.32 6.22 16.65
C TYR A 16 -10.87 5.84 16.37
N TYR A 17 -10.48 5.83 15.09
CA TYR A 17 -9.11 5.59 14.68
C TYR A 17 -8.16 6.65 15.25
N ASP A 18 -8.48 7.94 15.09
CA ASP A 18 -7.67 9.05 15.59
C ASP A 18 -7.50 9.02 17.12
N LYS A 19 -8.51 8.50 17.84
CA LYS A 19 -8.48 8.32 19.30
C LYS A 19 -7.81 7.02 19.75
N GLY A 20 -7.40 6.15 18.83
CA GLY A 20 -6.79 4.85 19.12
C GLY A 20 -7.78 3.79 19.62
N TYR A 21 -9.10 4.01 19.50
CA TYR A 21 -10.13 3.10 20.03
C TYR A 21 -10.27 1.80 19.24
N LEU A 22 -9.69 1.73 18.04
CA LEU A 22 -9.68 0.50 17.22
C LEU A 22 -8.58 -0.49 17.63
N GLY A 23 -8.01 -0.36 18.83
CA GLY A 23 -7.02 -1.29 19.37
C GLY A 23 -5.58 -1.09 18.88
N GLY A 24 -5.27 0.09 18.31
CA GLY A 24 -3.90 0.58 18.07
C GLY A 24 -2.92 -0.45 17.52
N PHE A 25 -3.24 -1.10 16.39
CA PHE A 25 -2.31 -2.07 15.80
C PHE A 25 -1.27 -1.39 14.91
N ILE A 26 -0.05 -1.90 15.05
CA ILE A 26 1.12 -1.62 14.22
C ILE A 26 0.84 -2.13 12.80
N MET A 27 0.97 -1.26 11.79
CA MET A 27 0.89 -1.64 10.38
C MET A 27 2.12 -2.46 9.99
N PRO A 28 2.05 -3.33 8.97
CA PRO A 28 3.22 -4.07 8.51
C PRO A 28 4.43 -3.16 8.24
N GLU A 29 4.19 -2.02 7.59
CA GLU A 29 5.17 -1.00 7.22
C GLU A 29 5.82 -0.30 8.41
N ASP A 30 5.24 -0.34 9.61
CA ASP A 30 5.86 0.22 10.81
C ASP A 30 7.12 -0.56 11.22
N ASN A 31 7.31 -1.78 10.70
CA ASN A 31 8.56 -2.53 10.79
C ASN A 31 9.54 -2.03 9.74
N ASN A 32 10.23 -0.93 10.05
CA ASN A 32 11.12 -0.21 9.16
C ASN A 32 12.33 0.38 9.91
N PRO A 33 13.40 0.78 9.20
CA PRO A 33 14.64 1.30 9.80
C PRO A 33 14.54 2.70 10.42
N LYS A 34 13.35 3.33 10.42
CA LYS A 34 13.11 4.66 11.00
C LYS A 34 14.00 5.74 10.39
N LEU A 35 14.25 5.64 9.08
CA LEU A 35 14.92 6.67 8.30
C LEU A 35 14.10 7.97 8.29
N GLN A 36 14.79 9.08 8.05
CA GLN A 36 14.13 10.37 7.93
C GLN A 36 13.15 10.36 6.76
N LYS A 37 11.98 10.98 6.94
CA LYS A 37 10.91 10.95 5.93
C LYS A 37 11.32 11.56 4.59
N ASN A 38 12.27 12.50 4.60
CA ASN A 38 12.80 13.21 3.44
C ASN A 38 14.05 12.56 2.83
N ASP A 39 14.51 11.42 3.36
CA ASP A 39 15.65 10.68 2.83
C ASP A 39 15.22 9.83 1.63
N THR A 40 15.92 9.96 0.50
CA THR A 40 15.68 9.11 -0.68
C THR A 40 15.80 7.62 -0.37
N ASN A 41 16.70 7.24 0.54
CA ASN A 41 16.82 5.84 0.97
C ASN A 41 15.54 5.35 1.66
N ASN A 42 14.80 6.23 2.33
CA ASN A 42 13.51 5.89 2.91
C ASN A 42 12.47 5.61 1.82
N THR A 43 12.41 6.43 0.77
CA THR A 43 11.54 6.20 -0.38
C THR A 43 11.87 4.88 -1.08
N LEU A 44 13.15 4.59 -1.30
CA LEU A 44 13.62 3.33 -1.88
C LEU A 44 13.28 2.13 -0.99
N TYR A 45 13.49 2.24 0.32
CA TYR A 45 13.14 1.21 1.30
C TYR A 45 11.66 0.85 1.25
N PHE A 46 10.75 1.81 1.08
CA PHE A 46 9.32 1.51 0.96
C PHE A 46 8.91 1.06 -0.45
N THR A 47 9.71 1.36 -1.47
CA THR A 47 9.42 1.02 -2.87
C THR A 47 9.78 -0.42 -3.21
N LEU A 48 11.01 -0.85 -2.90
CA LEU A 48 11.53 -2.14 -3.38
C LEU A 48 10.82 -3.35 -2.75
N PRO A 49 10.66 -3.45 -1.41
CA PRO A 49 9.88 -4.52 -0.78
C PRO A 49 8.41 -4.53 -1.23
N MET A 50 7.80 -3.36 -1.44
CA MET A 50 6.41 -3.26 -1.86
C MET A 50 6.17 -3.94 -3.21
N ALA A 51 7.14 -3.88 -4.13
CA ALA A 51 7.09 -4.63 -5.38
C ALA A 51 6.90 -6.13 -5.14
N LEU A 52 7.41 -6.67 -4.03
CA LEU A 52 7.30 -8.09 -3.66
C LEU A 52 6.15 -8.39 -2.69
N ASN A 53 5.28 -7.43 -2.37
CA ASN A 53 4.16 -7.55 -1.43
C ASN A 53 2.88 -8.16 -2.03
N TYR A 54 3.01 -8.92 -3.12
CA TYR A 54 1.90 -9.61 -3.77
C TYR A 54 1.77 -11.06 -3.27
N GLN A 55 0.55 -11.48 -2.94
CA GLN A 55 0.21 -12.86 -2.52
C GLN A 55 1.10 -13.43 -1.39
N ARG A 56 1.43 -12.60 -0.39
CA ARG A 56 2.18 -13.03 0.79
C ARG A 56 1.70 -12.35 2.05
N ASN A 57 2.21 -12.81 3.19
CA ASN A 57 2.02 -12.13 4.46
C ASN A 57 2.89 -10.86 4.50
N SER A 58 2.24 -9.69 4.59
CA SER A 58 2.93 -8.40 4.57
C SER A 58 3.79 -8.16 5.82
N PHE A 59 3.33 -8.58 7.02
CA PHE A 59 4.15 -8.47 8.24
C PHE A 59 5.49 -9.22 8.09
N LYS A 60 5.46 -10.44 7.56
CA LYS A 60 6.68 -11.22 7.31
C LYS A 60 7.59 -10.59 6.26
N LEU A 61 7.03 -9.89 5.27
CA LEU A 61 7.83 -9.15 4.29
C LEU A 61 8.58 -7.99 4.95
N TRP A 62 7.87 -7.14 5.68
CA TRP A 62 8.49 -5.95 6.28
C TRP A 62 9.45 -6.30 7.41
N GLU A 63 9.18 -7.37 8.18
CA GLU A 63 10.16 -7.92 9.12
C GLU A 63 11.42 -8.41 8.42
N ALA A 64 11.28 -9.12 7.30
CA ALA A 64 12.41 -9.56 6.49
C ALA A 64 13.19 -8.38 5.91
N ALA A 65 12.49 -7.39 5.35
CA ALA A 65 13.11 -6.19 4.77
C ALA A 65 13.88 -5.40 5.82
N ASN A 66 13.32 -5.24 7.02
CA ASN A 66 13.98 -4.53 8.10
C ASN A 66 15.24 -5.26 8.60
N LYS A 67 15.18 -6.60 8.68
CA LYS A 67 16.36 -7.44 8.99
C LYS A 67 17.44 -7.31 7.91
N THR A 68 17.07 -7.38 6.63
CA THR A 68 17.98 -7.20 5.50
C THR A 68 18.64 -5.81 5.52
N TYR A 69 17.90 -4.77 5.87
CA TYR A 69 18.43 -3.40 5.91
C TYR A 69 19.48 -3.21 7.02
N HIS A 70 19.30 -3.87 8.17
CA HIS A 70 20.22 -3.76 9.30
C HIS A 70 21.41 -4.71 9.24
N ASP A 71 21.41 -5.67 8.32
CA ASP A 71 22.54 -6.59 8.11
C ASP A 71 23.54 -5.98 7.10
N PRO A 72 24.78 -5.66 7.51
CA PRO A 72 25.81 -5.12 6.63
C PRO A 72 26.15 -6.00 5.43
N GLU A 73 25.86 -7.31 5.47
CA GLU A 73 26.08 -8.20 4.33
C GLU A 73 25.01 -8.06 3.24
N THR A 74 23.84 -7.51 3.58
CA THR A 74 22.68 -7.51 2.66
C THR A 74 22.05 -6.14 2.42
N ASN A 75 22.41 -5.12 3.19
CA ASN A 75 21.73 -3.81 3.15
C ASN A 75 21.90 -3.06 1.82
N ASP A 76 22.94 -3.36 1.05
CA ASP A 76 23.21 -2.77 -0.25
C ASP A 76 22.20 -3.17 -1.33
N VAL A 77 21.34 -4.17 -1.09
CA VAL A 77 20.23 -4.51 -2.00
C VAL A 77 19.16 -3.42 -2.07
N PHE A 78 19.16 -2.45 -1.16
CA PHE A 78 18.26 -1.30 -1.18
C PHE A 78 18.80 -0.12 -2.00
N LEU A 79 20.02 -0.22 -2.53
CA LEU A 79 20.68 0.82 -3.32
C LEU A 79 20.68 0.40 -4.80
N PRO A 80 19.90 1.06 -5.69
CA PRO A 80 19.80 0.70 -7.09
C PRO A 80 21.16 0.56 -7.79
N GLU A 81 22.06 1.53 -7.59
CA GLU A 81 23.44 1.54 -8.09
C GLU A 81 24.24 0.28 -7.73
N LYS A 82 24.03 -0.28 -6.52
CA LYS A 82 24.74 -1.48 -6.07
C LYS A 82 24.11 -2.71 -6.70
N VAL A 83 22.78 -2.79 -6.70
CA VAL A 83 22.03 -3.91 -7.29
C VAL A 83 22.34 -4.10 -8.77
N ILE A 84 22.49 -3.02 -9.55
CA ILE A 84 22.81 -3.15 -10.98
C ILE A 84 24.20 -3.80 -11.19
N SER A 85 25.16 -3.49 -10.31
CA SER A 85 26.53 -4.03 -10.35
C SER A 85 26.67 -5.44 -9.75
N MET A 86 25.70 -5.89 -8.96
CA MET A 86 25.69 -7.23 -8.36
C MET A 86 25.46 -8.32 -9.41
N SER A 87 26.16 -9.44 -9.22
CA SER A 87 25.81 -10.68 -9.91
C SER A 87 24.44 -11.17 -9.47
N LEU A 88 23.75 -11.93 -10.32
CA LEU A 88 22.45 -12.52 -9.96
C LEU A 88 22.55 -13.47 -8.77
N ASP A 89 23.68 -14.17 -8.62
CA ASP A 89 23.89 -15.10 -7.51
C ASP A 89 24.03 -14.38 -6.18
N ASP A 90 24.77 -13.27 -6.15
CA ASP A 90 24.92 -12.44 -4.95
C ASP A 90 23.60 -11.77 -4.57
N LEU A 91 22.91 -11.15 -5.53
CA LEU A 91 21.60 -10.55 -5.28
C LEU A 91 20.59 -11.59 -4.76
N ARG A 92 20.59 -12.80 -5.33
CA ARG A 92 19.76 -13.90 -4.86
C ARG A 92 20.09 -14.30 -3.44
N TYR A 93 21.37 -14.47 -3.11
CA TYR A 93 21.80 -14.79 -1.77
C TYR A 93 21.27 -13.75 -0.77
N LYS A 94 21.52 -12.46 -1.03
CA LYS A 94 21.16 -11.37 -0.12
C LYS A 94 19.65 -11.23 0.08
N LEU A 95 18.87 -11.26 -1.01
CA LEU A 95 17.41 -11.15 -0.94
C LEU A 95 16.73 -12.38 -0.32
N THR A 96 17.34 -13.57 -0.41
CA THR A 96 16.75 -14.80 0.15
C THR A 96 17.20 -15.08 1.60
N LYS A 97 18.33 -14.54 2.07
CA LYS A 97 18.88 -14.73 3.43
C LYS A 97 17.82 -14.55 4.52
N TYR A 98 17.09 -13.43 4.49
CA TYR A 98 15.98 -13.15 5.42
C TYR A 98 14.59 -13.34 4.80
N LYS A 99 14.51 -13.87 3.58
CA LYS A 99 13.26 -14.13 2.85
C LYS A 99 12.51 -12.86 2.42
N VAL A 100 13.23 -11.80 2.06
CA VAL A 100 12.66 -10.67 1.30
C VAL A 100 12.15 -11.20 -0.04
N ALA A 101 12.96 -11.98 -0.75
CA ALA A 101 12.52 -12.81 -1.87
C ALA A 101 12.18 -14.23 -1.38
N LEU A 102 10.99 -14.71 -1.75
CA LEU A 102 10.52 -16.09 -1.59
C LEU A 102 10.72 -16.92 -2.86
N GLN A 103 10.73 -16.28 -4.03
CA GLN A 103 10.95 -16.93 -5.33
C GLN A 103 12.33 -16.54 -5.84
N SER A 104 13.29 -17.46 -5.68
CA SER A 104 14.73 -17.24 -5.87
C SER A 104 15.17 -16.88 -7.30
N ASN A 105 14.28 -16.95 -8.29
CA ASN A 105 14.55 -16.48 -9.64
C ASN A 105 13.67 -15.28 -9.96
N LYS A 106 12.35 -15.50 -10.09
CA LYS A 106 11.40 -14.46 -10.51
C LYS A 106 11.47 -13.17 -9.70
N GLN A 107 11.53 -13.24 -8.36
CA GLN A 107 11.55 -12.02 -7.54
C GLN A 107 12.92 -11.31 -7.57
N ILE A 108 13.99 -12.04 -7.88
CA ILE A 108 15.32 -11.47 -8.09
C ILE A 108 15.34 -10.66 -9.38
N ASP A 109 14.78 -11.22 -10.46
CA ASP A 109 14.65 -10.52 -11.75
C ASP A 109 13.78 -9.26 -11.62
N ILE A 110 12.67 -9.35 -10.87
CA ILE A 110 11.78 -8.21 -10.59
C ILE A 110 12.52 -7.11 -9.82
N TRP A 111 13.23 -7.47 -8.76
CA TRP A 111 13.99 -6.52 -7.95
C TRP A 111 15.08 -5.83 -8.77
N LYS A 112 15.86 -6.62 -9.53
CA LYS A 112 16.92 -6.09 -10.39
C LYS A 112 16.36 -5.18 -11.48
N ARG A 113 15.30 -5.59 -12.19
CA ARG A 113 14.64 -4.78 -13.22
C ARG A 113 14.13 -3.43 -12.68
N LEU A 114 13.56 -3.43 -11.48
CA LEU A 114 13.09 -2.20 -10.85
C LEU A 114 14.27 -1.28 -10.49
N CYS A 115 15.37 -1.83 -9.94
CA CYS A 115 16.59 -1.07 -9.66
C CYS A 115 17.23 -0.51 -10.95
N GLU A 116 17.29 -1.28 -12.02
CA GLU A 116 17.74 -0.82 -13.35
C GLU A 116 16.91 0.37 -13.82
N THR A 117 15.58 0.25 -13.77
CA THR A 117 14.67 1.34 -14.15
C THR A 117 14.90 2.60 -13.31
N ILE A 118 15.00 2.45 -11.98
CA ILE A 118 15.25 3.58 -11.07
C ILE A 118 16.60 4.23 -11.35
N GLN A 119 17.64 3.43 -11.61
CA GLN A 119 18.97 3.95 -11.85
C GLN A 119 19.08 4.66 -13.21
N GLU A 120 18.59 4.03 -14.27
CA GLU A 120 18.78 4.49 -15.65
C GLU A 120 17.88 5.67 -16.02
N GLU A 121 16.63 5.67 -15.54
CA GLU A 121 15.64 6.69 -15.92
C GLU A 121 15.53 7.82 -14.91
N PHE A 122 15.94 7.58 -13.65
CA PHE A 122 15.67 8.48 -12.54
C PHE A 122 16.91 8.76 -11.67
N ASP A 123 18.12 8.46 -12.17
CA ASP A 123 19.39 8.72 -11.48
C ASP A 123 19.44 8.13 -10.06
N GLY A 124 18.85 6.95 -9.88
CA GLY A 124 18.79 6.26 -8.60
C GLY A 124 17.70 6.80 -7.65
N LYS A 125 16.96 7.85 -8.02
CA LYS A 125 15.97 8.54 -7.18
C LYS A 125 14.58 8.42 -7.76
N ILE A 126 13.79 7.46 -7.28
CA ILE A 126 12.42 7.23 -7.76
C ILE A 126 11.50 8.45 -7.63
N GLU A 127 11.84 9.40 -6.76
CA GLU A 127 11.18 10.69 -6.62
C GLU A 127 11.20 11.53 -7.89
N ASN A 128 12.22 11.37 -8.75
CA ASN A 128 12.27 12.06 -10.04
C ASN A 128 11.10 11.63 -10.93
N MET A 129 10.71 10.35 -10.92
CA MET A 129 9.51 9.88 -11.62
C MET A 129 8.25 10.58 -11.10
N PHE A 130 8.15 10.79 -9.79
CA PHE A 130 7.01 11.54 -9.23
C PHE A 130 7.05 13.01 -9.63
N SER A 131 8.23 13.64 -9.62
CA SER A 131 8.42 15.03 -10.05
C SER A 131 8.05 15.23 -11.53
N ASP A 132 8.50 14.34 -12.41
CA ASP A 132 8.21 14.37 -13.85
C ASP A 132 6.71 14.23 -14.14
N ASN A 133 5.97 13.60 -13.22
CA ASN A 133 4.53 13.44 -13.26
C ASN A 133 3.80 14.44 -12.33
N GLU A 134 4.46 15.56 -12.00
CA GLU A 134 3.94 16.67 -11.19
C GLU A 134 3.39 16.28 -9.81
N TYR A 135 3.84 15.15 -9.28
CA TYR A 135 3.32 14.47 -8.09
C TYR A 135 1.82 14.14 -8.19
N ASN A 136 1.24 14.14 -9.38
CA ASN A 136 -0.18 13.84 -9.61
C ASN A 136 -0.39 12.33 -9.71
N ILE A 137 -1.23 11.78 -8.83
CA ILE A 137 -1.50 10.34 -8.78
C ILE A 137 -2.00 9.77 -10.12
N LEU A 138 -2.81 10.52 -10.88
CA LEU A 138 -3.30 10.04 -12.18
C LEU A 138 -2.17 9.94 -13.20
N LEU A 139 -1.35 10.98 -13.32
CA LEU A 139 -0.21 11.00 -14.25
C LEU A 139 0.82 9.92 -13.90
N ILE A 140 1.12 9.74 -12.62
CA ILE A 140 2.00 8.67 -12.13
C ILE A 140 1.47 7.29 -12.54
N LYS A 141 0.17 7.03 -12.34
CA LYS A 141 -0.46 5.77 -12.72
C LYS A 141 -0.46 5.56 -14.23
N GLU A 142 -0.73 6.60 -15.02
CA GLU A 142 -0.69 6.55 -16.48
C GLU A 142 0.71 6.20 -16.98
N HIS A 143 1.74 6.88 -16.47
CA HIS A 143 3.14 6.60 -16.78
C HIS A 143 3.51 5.13 -16.49
N ILE A 144 3.19 4.62 -15.30
CA ILE A 144 3.45 3.23 -14.93
C ILE A 144 2.66 2.26 -15.82
N ASN A 145 1.42 2.58 -16.16
CA ASN A 145 0.57 1.75 -17.02
C ASN A 145 1.05 1.70 -18.48
N GLN A 146 1.67 2.77 -18.97
CA GLN A 146 2.31 2.79 -20.28
C GLN A 146 3.66 2.05 -20.27
N ASN A 147 4.30 1.97 -19.10
CA ASN A 147 5.63 1.40 -18.91
C ASN A 147 5.65 0.10 -18.06
N LYS A 148 4.57 -0.69 -18.04
CA LYS A 148 4.37 -1.82 -17.09
C LYS A 148 5.56 -2.77 -16.93
N LYS A 149 6.28 -3.06 -18.03
CA LYS A 149 7.44 -3.97 -18.02
C LYS A 149 8.61 -3.46 -17.18
N LYS A 150 8.71 -2.14 -17.00
CA LYS A 150 9.72 -1.47 -16.17
C LYS A 150 9.37 -1.45 -14.68
N TYR A 151 8.08 -1.62 -14.36
CA TYR A 151 7.56 -1.63 -12.99
C TYR A 151 6.94 -2.99 -12.64
N PRO A 152 7.67 -4.11 -12.77
CA PRO A 152 7.10 -5.42 -12.53
C PRO A 152 6.52 -5.53 -11.11
N TYR A 153 5.33 -6.12 -11.02
CA TYR A 153 4.47 -6.19 -9.82
C TYR A 153 3.97 -4.84 -9.28
N LEU A 154 4.81 -3.79 -9.21
CA LEU A 154 4.38 -2.44 -8.84
C LEU A 154 3.27 -1.91 -9.74
N SER A 155 3.29 -2.22 -11.04
CA SER A 155 2.26 -1.80 -12.00
C SER A 155 0.92 -2.54 -11.84
N GLY A 156 0.81 -3.50 -10.91
CA GLY A 156 -0.44 -4.19 -10.63
C GLY A 156 -1.41 -3.26 -9.90
N PRO A 157 -2.72 -3.25 -10.23
CA PRO A 157 -3.67 -2.25 -9.71
C PRO A 157 -3.71 -2.22 -8.17
N LYS A 158 -3.63 -3.38 -7.51
CA LYS A 158 -3.58 -3.45 -6.05
C LYS A 158 -2.27 -2.87 -5.48
N ILE A 159 -1.13 -3.36 -5.96
CA ILE A 159 0.19 -3.01 -5.41
C ILE A 159 0.53 -1.55 -5.69
N MET A 160 0.17 -1.04 -6.87
CA MET A 160 0.37 0.37 -7.21
C MET A 160 -0.33 1.31 -6.24
N ASN A 161 -1.61 1.07 -5.94
CA ASN A 161 -2.35 1.90 -4.98
C ASN A 161 -1.78 1.76 -3.57
N TYR A 162 -1.42 0.54 -3.15
CA TYR A 162 -0.85 0.33 -1.83
C TYR A 162 0.52 1.00 -1.67
N TRP A 163 1.37 0.90 -2.68
CA TRP A 163 2.66 1.58 -2.70
C TRP A 163 2.53 3.10 -2.58
N LEU A 164 1.65 3.73 -3.37
CA LEU A 164 1.42 5.17 -3.31
C LEU A 164 0.83 5.61 -1.96
N PHE A 165 -0.06 4.81 -1.37
CA PHE A 165 -0.56 5.03 -0.02
C PHE A 165 0.54 4.94 1.04
N VAL A 166 1.40 3.93 0.98
CA VAL A 166 2.51 3.78 1.93
C VAL A 166 3.48 4.94 1.81
N LEU A 167 3.86 5.33 0.60
CA LEU A 167 4.73 6.49 0.41
C LEU A 167 4.10 7.77 0.99
N SER A 168 2.80 8.01 0.78
CA SER A 168 2.14 9.21 1.31
C SER A 168 2.11 9.29 2.86
N LYS A 169 2.21 8.15 3.55
CA LYS A 169 2.22 8.09 5.02
C LYS A 169 3.63 8.07 5.61
N TYR A 170 4.56 7.35 4.98
CA TYR A 170 5.87 7.05 5.54
C TYR A 170 7.02 7.89 4.99
N THR A 171 6.79 8.71 3.96
CA THR A 171 7.76 9.70 3.47
C THR A 171 7.20 11.13 3.60
N ASP A 172 7.95 12.12 3.15
CA ASP A 172 7.51 13.52 3.10
C ASP A 172 6.90 13.93 1.76
N LEU A 173 6.78 12.98 0.81
CA LEU A 173 6.23 13.19 -0.53
C LEU A 173 4.83 13.80 -0.46
N LYS A 174 4.60 14.86 -1.25
CA LYS A 174 3.34 15.59 -1.32
C LYS A 174 2.62 15.27 -2.63
N PHE A 175 1.95 14.11 -2.66
CA PHE A 175 1.12 13.76 -3.81
C PHE A 175 -0.09 14.67 -3.93
N LYS A 176 -0.40 15.05 -5.17
CA LYS A 176 -1.63 15.74 -5.56
C LYS A 176 -2.66 14.70 -5.97
N LYS A 177 -3.93 15.04 -5.77
CA LYS A 177 -5.07 14.22 -6.21
C LYS A 177 -5.10 12.83 -5.53
N LEU A 178 -4.90 12.82 -4.21
CA LEU A 178 -4.90 11.61 -3.37
C LEU A 178 -6.21 10.82 -3.43
N GLU A 179 -7.33 11.47 -3.77
CA GLU A 179 -8.63 10.85 -4.05
C GLU A 179 -8.53 9.77 -5.14
N ASN A 180 -7.55 9.87 -6.04
CA ASN A 180 -7.32 8.86 -7.06
C ASN A 180 -6.58 7.62 -6.55
N ILE A 181 -6.07 7.59 -5.31
CA ILE A 181 -5.60 6.35 -4.69
C ILE A 181 -6.84 5.58 -4.24
N SER A 182 -7.15 4.52 -4.96
CA SER A 182 -8.30 3.66 -4.67
C SER A 182 -8.10 2.97 -3.33
N ILE A 183 -9.22 2.68 -2.65
CA ILE A 183 -9.19 1.78 -1.50
C ILE A 183 -8.60 0.43 -1.93
N ILE A 184 -7.83 -0.22 -1.07
CA ILE A 184 -7.13 -1.47 -1.42
C ILE A 184 -8.02 -2.64 -0.97
N PRO A 185 -8.71 -3.35 -1.87
CA PRO A 185 -9.70 -4.37 -1.53
C PRO A 185 -9.02 -5.69 -1.12
N ASP A 186 -8.34 -5.68 0.02
CA ASP A 186 -7.87 -6.89 0.68
C ASP A 186 -9.00 -7.59 1.45
N THR A 187 -8.69 -8.69 2.13
CA THR A 187 -9.68 -9.48 2.86
C THR A 187 -10.43 -8.64 3.92
N HIS A 188 -9.75 -7.75 4.64
CA HIS A 188 -10.35 -6.96 5.71
C HIS A 188 -11.23 -5.83 5.16
N ILE A 189 -10.79 -5.20 4.06
CA ILE A 189 -11.62 -4.21 3.37
C ILE A 189 -12.85 -4.86 2.74
N ILE A 190 -12.73 -6.05 2.12
CA ILE A 190 -13.88 -6.80 1.60
C ILE A 190 -14.85 -7.13 2.73
N GLN A 191 -14.36 -7.69 3.85
CA GLN A 191 -15.21 -8.03 5.00
C GLN A 191 -15.90 -6.79 5.59
N SER A 192 -15.20 -5.66 5.70
CA SER A 192 -15.81 -4.39 6.16
C SER A 192 -16.88 -3.89 5.19
N SER A 193 -16.65 -4.02 3.88
CA SER A 193 -17.61 -3.61 2.85
C SER A 193 -18.89 -4.45 2.89
N ILE A 194 -18.76 -5.76 3.14
CA ILE A 194 -19.89 -6.67 3.35
C ILE A 194 -20.62 -6.29 4.65
N LYS A 195 -19.89 -6.07 5.75
CA LYS A 195 -20.46 -5.70 7.05
C LYS A 195 -21.27 -4.39 7.00
N LEU A 196 -20.86 -3.45 6.15
CA LEU A 196 -21.53 -2.17 5.93
C LEU A 196 -22.65 -2.25 4.88
N GLY A 197 -22.94 -3.43 4.30
CA GLY A 197 -23.94 -3.57 3.23
C GLY A 197 -23.58 -2.81 1.94
N ILE A 198 -22.31 -2.44 1.74
CA ILE A 198 -21.81 -1.79 0.52
C ILE A 198 -21.78 -2.78 -0.65
N ILE A 199 -21.63 -4.07 -0.33
CA ILE A 199 -21.61 -5.18 -1.26
C ILE A 199 -22.85 -6.03 -1.04
N GLU A 200 -23.53 -6.39 -2.13
CA GLU A 200 -24.68 -7.28 -2.09
C GLU A 200 -24.26 -8.75 -1.92
N ASP A 201 -25.10 -9.58 -1.29
CA ASP A 201 -24.84 -11.02 -1.11
C ASP A 201 -24.53 -11.73 -2.44
N SER A 202 -25.18 -11.30 -3.52
CA SER A 202 -24.98 -11.84 -4.88
C SER A 202 -23.58 -11.54 -5.45
N GLU A 203 -22.87 -10.54 -4.92
CA GLU A 203 -21.58 -10.08 -5.38
C GLU A 203 -20.41 -10.76 -4.66
N ILE A 204 -20.62 -11.25 -3.44
CA ILE A 204 -19.57 -11.79 -2.54
C ILE A 204 -18.71 -12.86 -3.21
N ASN A 205 -19.34 -13.74 -3.99
CA ASN A 205 -18.67 -14.89 -4.64
C ASN A 205 -18.21 -14.59 -6.08
N LYS A 206 -18.35 -13.34 -6.58
CA LYS A 206 -17.91 -13.00 -7.93
C LYS A 206 -16.38 -12.94 -8.00
N ASN A 207 -15.83 -13.46 -9.10
CA ASN A 207 -14.38 -13.45 -9.35
C ASN A 207 -13.77 -12.03 -9.38
N ASN A 208 -14.58 -11.02 -9.71
CA ASN A 208 -14.20 -9.62 -9.74
C ASN A 208 -14.61 -8.82 -8.48
N ILE A 209 -14.92 -9.47 -7.35
CA ILE A 209 -15.33 -8.80 -6.11
C ILE A 209 -14.41 -7.65 -5.68
N ARG A 210 -13.10 -7.77 -5.92
CA ARG A 210 -12.12 -6.72 -5.59
C ARG A 210 -12.36 -5.44 -6.40
N GLN A 211 -12.66 -5.59 -7.68
CA GLN A 211 -12.98 -4.45 -8.54
C GLN A 211 -14.29 -3.81 -8.11
N ILE A 212 -15.33 -4.63 -7.86
CA ILE A 212 -16.62 -4.16 -7.37
C ILE A 212 -16.46 -3.35 -6.08
N VAL A 213 -15.73 -3.88 -5.09
CA VAL A 213 -15.47 -3.16 -3.84
C VAL A 213 -14.80 -1.81 -4.09
N ALA A 214 -13.77 -1.76 -4.94
CA ALA A 214 -13.09 -0.50 -5.25
C ALA A 214 -14.04 0.53 -5.89
N GLU A 215 -14.86 0.10 -6.85
CA GLU A 215 -15.85 0.94 -7.55
C GLU A 215 -16.95 1.45 -6.59
N ARG A 216 -17.49 0.58 -5.73
CA ARG A 216 -18.54 0.96 -4.78
C ARG A 216 -18.05 1.98 -3.76
N TRP A 217 -16.80 1.86 -3.29
CA TRP A 217 -16.20 2.86 -2.41
C TRP A 217 -15.97 4.20 -3.13
N GLU A 218 -15.53 4.16 -4.39
CA GLU A 218 -15.39 5.37 -5.20
C GLU A 218 -16.74 6.08 -5.39
N GLU A 219 -17.80 5.34 -5.76
CA GLU A 219 -19.17 5.87 -5.89
C GLU A 219 -19.72 6.41 -4.56
N LEU A 220 -19.50 5.69 -3.47
CA LEU A 220 -19.95 6.08 -2.13
C LEU A 220 -19.31 7.40 -1.69
N LEU A 221 -18.00 7.55 -1.93
CA LEU A 221 -17.22 8.70 -1.48
C LEU A 221 -17.19 9.86 -2.48
N TYR A 222 -17.74 9.66 -3.68
CA TYR A 222 -17.90 10.72 -4.67
C TYR A 222 -18.68 11.91 -4.09
N ASP A 223 -18.15 13.11 -4.30
CA ASP A 223 -18.65 14.39 -3.78
C ASP A 223 -18.72 14.44 -2.24
N THR A 224 -17.77 13.77 -1.58
CA THR A 224 -17.56 13.84 -0.13
C THR A 224 -16.14 14.31 0.18
N PRO A 225 -15.85 14.82 1.40
CA PRO A 225 -14.49 15.22 1.77
C PRO A 225 -13.56 14.04 2.08
N TYR A 226 -14.05 12.79 2.01
CA TYR A 226 -13.30 11.62 2.42
C TYR A 226 -12.54 10.99 1.24
N ILE A 227 -11.26 10.72 1.48
CA ILE A 227 -10.37 10.09 0.50
C ILE A 227 -10.43 8.55 0.71
N PRO A 228 -10.63 7.74 -0.34
CA PRO A 228 -10.74 6.28 -0.20
C PRO A 228 -9.56 5.64 0.53
N SER A 229 -8.33 6.09 0.22
CA SER A 229 -7.12 5.54 0.82
C SER A 229 -6.98 5.85 2.33
N ASP A 230 -7.58 6.92 2.83
CA ASP A 230 -7.57 7.23 4.28
C ASP A 230 -8.42 6.25 5.10
N LEU A 231 -9.37 5.57 4.45
CA LEU A 231 -10.19 4.55 5.11
C LEU A 231 -9.49 3.20 5.24
N HIS A 232 -8.36 3.00 4.57
CA HIS A 232 -7.69 1.71 4.51
C HIS A 232 -7.29 1.20 5.91
N THR A 233 -6.54 2.00 6.66
CA THR A 233 -6.11 1.62 8.02
C THR A 233 -7.30 1.52 9.00
N PRO A 234 -8.22 2.49 9.10
CA PRO A 234 -9.37 2.40 9.99
C PRO A 234 -10.25 1.16 9.74
N LEU A 235 -10.62 0.86 8.50
CA LEU A 235 -11.46 -0.30 8.17
C LEU A 235 -10.72 -1.62 8.45
N TRP A 236 -9.43 -1.67 8.12
CA TRP A 236 -8.61 -2.84 8.41
C TRP A 236 -8.53 -3.13 9.91
N LEU A 237 -8.32 -2.08 10.74
CA LEU A 237 -8.31 -2.21 12.21
C LEU A 237 -9.67 -2.62 12.75
N TRP A 238 -10.75 -2.01 12.24
CA TRP A 238 -12.11 -2.32 12.66
C TRP A 238 -12.47 -3.79 12.37
N SER A 239 -12.15 -4.30 11.18
CA SER A 239 -12.31 -5.72 10.85
C SER A 239 -11.51 -6.62 11.78
N ARG A 240 -10.26 -6.27 12.09
CA ARG A 240 -9.41 -7.05 13.00
C ARG A 240 -9.84 -6.99 14.46
N ALA A 241 -10.50 -5.92 14.87
CA ALA A 241 -11.13 -5.78 16.17
C ALA A 241 -12.49 -6.51 16.24
N ASN A 242 -12.80 -7.41 15.30
CA ASN A 242 -14.07 -8.11 15.19
C ASN A 242 -15.28 -7.17 15.09
N PHE A 243 -15.11 -6.05 14.39
CA PHE A 243 -16.16 -5.06 14.14
C PHE A 243 -16.78 -4.51 15.43
N ILE A 244 -15.95 -4.01 16.35
CA ILE A 244 -16.45 -3.30 17.53
C ILE A 244 -17.48 -2.24 17.17
N ASP A 245 -18.46 -2.04 18.07
CA ASP A 245 -19.52 -1.07 17.86
C ASP A 245 -18.95 0.35 17.77
N ILE A 246 -19.16 0.98 16.63
CA ILE A 246 -18.94 2.42 16.44
C ILE A 246 -20.24 3.11 16.82
N LYS A 247 -20.14 4.06 17.74
CA LYS A 247 -21.28 4.85 18.21
C LYS A 247 -21.26 6.22 17.56
N ASN A 248 -22.44 6.67 17.14
CA ASN A 248 -22.60 8.03 16.66
C ASN A 248 -22.47 9.05 17.81
N LYS A 249 -22.55 10.34 17.49
CA LYS A 249 -22.46 11.44 18.48
C LYS A 249 -23.49 11.36 19.62
N GLU A 250 -24.61 10.68 19.40
CA GLU A 250 -25.69 10.48 20.39
C GLU A 250 -25.47 9.20 21.21
N GLY A 251 -24.39 8.46 20.96
CA GLY A 251 -24.07 7.21 21.63
C GLY A 251 -24.82 5.99 21.06
N ILE A 252 -25.48 6.14 19.92
CA ILE A 252 -26.28 5.10 19.25
C ILE A 252 -25.37 4.30 18.31
N THR A 253 -25.46 2.98 18.37
CA THR A 253 -24.74 2.08 17.45
C THR A 253 -25.43 2.07 16.09
N TYR A 254 -24.64 2.07 15.01
CA TYR A 254 -25.18 1.94 13.67
C TYR A 254 -25.71 0.51 13.40
N GLU A 255 -26.89 0.41 12.79
CA GLU A 255 -27.45 -0.85 12.28
C GLU A 255 -27.38 -0.82 10.74
N PHE A 256 -26.78 -1.86 10.16
CA PHE A 256 -26.57 -2.04 8.72
C PHE A 256 -27.12 -3.38 8.26
#